data_AF-A0A1Q8VIN1-F1
#
_entry.id   AF-A0A1Q8VIN1-F1
#
_cell.length_a   1.000
_cell.length_b   1.000
_cell.length_c   1.000
_cell.angle_alpha   90.00
_cell.angle_beta   90.00
_cell.angle_gamma   90.00
#
_symmetry.space_group_name_H-M   'P 1'
#
loop_
_entity.id
_entity.type
_entity.pdbx_description
1 polymer ?
#
loop_
_entity_poly.entity_id
_entity_poly.type
_entity_poly.pdbx_seq_one_letter_code
_entity_poly.pdbx_strand_id
1 'polypeptide(L)'
;MTASSVLAGPLDLTGIRARLTAATSGPWSCGTDELTVTAGSWPIAIVGIGHDDIAVDYEDDALVFNHVNHSADADLNLIAHAPEDIKNLLNEVDRLNDALREISQRLEEVGPEEFVDKVQIILEDNL
;
A
#
# COMPACT_ATOMS: atom_id res chain seq x y z
N MET A 1 2.20 -36.96 8.88
CA MET A 1 1.43 -36.34 7.79
C MET A 1 2.09 -35.01 7.48
N THR A 2 2.90 -34.96 6.43
CA THR A 2 3.52 -33.73 5.91
C THR A 2 2.55 -33.10 4.93
N ALA A 3 1.89 -32.02 5.33
CA ALA A 3 1.13 -31.21 4.39
C ALA A 3 2.14 -30.35 3.61
N SER A 4 2.49 -30.79 2.40
CA SER A 4 3.08 -29.92 1.39
C SER A 4 2.11 -28.77 1.14
N SER A 5 2.48 -27.56 1.54
CA SER A 5 1.80 -26.34 1.12
C SER A 5 2.82 -25.38 0.49
N VAL A 6 3.59 -25.89 -0.48
CA VAL A 6 4.45 -25.10 -1.36
C VAL A 6 3.79 -25.09 -2.74
N LEU A 7 2.67 -24.41 -2.87
CA LEU A 7 1.96 -24.30 -4.16
C LEU A 7 1.54 -22.87 -4.52
N ALA A 8 1.81 -21.89 -3.65
CA ALA A 8 1.74 -20.48 -4.01
C ALA A 8 3.19 -19.98 -4.14
N GLY A 9 3.60 -19.66 -5.37
CA GLY A 9 4.82 -18.89 -5.60
C GLY A 9 4.75 -17.51 -4.93
N PRO A 10 5.82 -16.72 -4.99
CA PRO A 10 5.88 -15.41 -4.34
C PRO A 10 4.69 -14.53 -4.69
N LEU A 11 4.09 -13.87 -3.69
CA LEU A 11 3.02 -12.90 -3.92
C LEU A 11 3.50 -11.75 -4.83
N ASP A 12 2.78 -11.52 -5.93
CA ASP A 12 2.98 -10.32 -6.75
C ASP A 12 2.46 -9.06 -6.03
N LEU A 13 3.39 -8.22 -5.60
CA LEU A 13 3.10 -6.97 -4.90
C LEU A 13 2.75 -5.80 -5.84
N THR A 14 2.84 -5.97 -7.15
CA THR A 14 2.67 -4.86 -8.13
C THR A 14 1.32 -4.18 -7.98
N GLY A 15 0.23 -4.95 -7.90
CA GLY A 15 -1.12 -4.42 -7.74
C GLY A 15 -1.34 -3.69 -6.41
N ILE A 16 -0.82 -4.25 -5.31
CA ILE A 16 -0.94 -3.66 -3.97
C ILE A 16 -0.16 -2.33 -3.92
N ARG A 17 1.08 -2.32 -4.44
CA ARG A 17 1.90 -1.10 -4.50
C ARG A 17 1.26 -0.01 -5.34
N ALA A 18 0.71 -0.37 -6.51
CA ALA A 18 0.03 0.59 -7.37
C ALA A 18 -1.16 1.25 -6.66
N ARG A 19 -1.99 0.47 -5.94
CA ARG A 19 -3.10 1.01 -5.15
C ARG A 19 -2.63 1.93 -4.03
N LEU A 20 -1.60 1.54 -3.29
CA LEU A 20 -1.04 2.35 -2.19
C LEU A 20 -0.40 3.66 -2.68
N THR A 21 0.23 3.66 -3.85
CA THR A 21 0.83 4.87 -4.44
C THR A 21 -0.23 5.82 -5.02
N ALA A 22 -1.32 5.28 -5.57
CA ALA A 22 -2.40 6.08 -6.13
C ALA A 22 -3.32 6.69 -5.06
N ALA A 23 -3.48 6.01 -3.92
CA ALA A 23 -4.29 6.48 -2.82
C ALA A 23 -3.62 7.62 -2.03
N THR A 24 -4.43 8.37 -1.30
CA THR A 24 -3.98 9.37 -0.34
C THR A 24 -3.03 8.72 0.68
N SER A 25 -1.82 9.28 0.84
CA SER A 25 -0.82 8.75 1.76
C SER A 25 -1.30 8.82 3.22
N GLY A 26 -1.13 7.74 3.99
CA GLY A 26 -1.49 7.71 5.41
C GLY A 26 -0.44 8.35 6.33
N PRO A 27 -0.80 8.83 7.54
CA PRO A 27 -2.14 9.10 8.06
C PRO A 27 -2.57 10.50 7.63
N TRP A 28 -3.69 10.57 6.88
CA TRP A 28 -4.42 11.78 6.47
C TRP A 28 -3.59 13.05 6.62
N SER A 29 -2.66 13.25 5.70
CA SER A 29 -2.11 14.59 5.49
C SER A 29 -3.30 15.47 5.12
N CYS A 30 -3.99 16.01 6.13
CA CYS A 30 -4.81 17.19 5.96
C CYS A 30 -3.83 18.18 5.36
N GLY A 31 -3.92 18.40 4.05
CA GLY A 31 -3.09 19.37 3.36
C GLY A 31 -3.09 20.62 4.23
N THR A 32 -1.92 20.98 4.75
CA THR A 32 -1.74 22.25 5.47
C THR A 32 -1.66 23.42 4.49
N ASP A 33 -1.98 23.16 3.22
CA ASP A 33 -2.17 24.17 2.20
C ASP A 33 -3.44 24.93 2.55
N GLU A 34 -3.27 25.87 3.49
CA GLU A 34 -4.27 26.82 3.91
C GLU A 34 -4.60 27.70 2.71
N LEU A 35 -5.56 27.26 1.91
CA LEU A 35 -6.09 28.09 0.84
C LEU A 35 -6.79 29.28 1.50
N THR A 36 -6.17 30.45 1.37
CA THR A 36 -6.76 31.69 1.85
C THR A 36 -7.82 32.14 0.83
N VAL A 37 -9.08 31.85 1.13
CA VAL A 37 -10.21 32.35 0.36
C VAL A 37 -10.67 33.67 0.97
N THR A 38 -11.06 34.66 0.15
CA THR A 38 -11.60 35.92 0.66
C THR A 38 -13.02 36.17 0.16
N ALA A 39 -13.95 36.47 1.08
CA ALA A 39 -15.23 37.06 0.73
C ALA A 39 -15.13 38.58 0.86
N GLY A 40 -14.88 39.27 -0.26
CA GLY A 40 -14.49 40.67 -0.25
C GLY A 40 -13.12 40.85 0.43
N SER A 41 -13.06 41.57 1.55
CA SER A 41 -11.84 41.78 2.33
C SER A 41 -11.68 40.81 3.51
N TRP A 42 -12.63 39.90 3.73
CA TRP A 42 -12.63 39.00 4.88
C TRP A 42 -11.97 37.66 4.53
N PRO A 43 -10.92 37.24 5.24
CA PRO A 43 -10.34 35.91 5.05
C PRO A 43 -11.29 34.83 5.60
N ILE A 44 -11.44 33.77 4.83
CA ILE A 44 -12.18 32.55 5.15
C ILE A 44 -11.16 31.41 5.14
N ALA A 45 -11.05 30.70 6.27
CA ALA A 45 -10.27 29.48 6.35
C ALA A 45 -11.13 28.29 5.88
N ILE A 46 -10.62 27.53 4.93
CA ILE A 46 -11.18 26.22 4.54
C ILE A 46 -10.25 25.16 5.09
N VAL A 47 -10.75 24.36 6.03
CA VAL A 47 -9.95 23.36 6.75
C VAL A 47 -10.30 21.97 6.25
N GLY A 48 -9.29 21.13 6.02
CA GLY A 48 -9.46 19.73 5.64
C GLY A 48 -9.60 19.51 4.13
N ILE A 49 -9.22 20.48 3.30
CA ILE A 49 -9.21 20.40 1.84
C ILE A 49 -7.83 20.86 1.35
N GLY A 50 -7.18 20.11 0.46
CA GLY A 50 -5.93 20.53 -0.17
C GLY A 50 -6.18 21.48 -1.34
N HIS A 51 -5.16 22.26 -1.74
CA HIS A 51 -5.25 23.14 -2.91
C HIS A 51 -5.61 22.38 -4.20
N ASP A 52 -5.09 21.16 -4.34
CA ASP A 52 -5.33 20.30 -5.51
C ASP A 52 -6.77 19.75 -5.57
N ASP A 53 -7.52 19.82 -4.47
CA ASP A 53 -8.91 19.36 -4.39
C ASP A 53 -9.94 20.45 -4.74
N ILE A 54 -9.45 21.60 -5.23
CA ILE A 54 -10.25 22.80 -5.48
C ILE A 54 -10.19 23.16 -6.97
N ALA A 55 -11.34 23.08 -7.64
CA ALA A 55 -11.52 23.65 -8.97
C ALA A 55 -12.22 25.01 -8.86
N VAL A 56 -11.65 26.04 -9.49
CA VAL A 56 -12.28 27.36 -9.62
C VAL A 56 -13.20 27.34 -10.83
N ASP A 57 -14.49 27.50 -10.59
CA ASP A 57 -15.47 27.73 -11.65
C ASP A 57 -15.67 29.25 -11.86
N TYR A 58 -15.73 29.66 -13.13
CA TYR A 58 -15.94 31.05 -13.56
C TYR A 58 -17.27 31.16 -14.31
N GLU A 59 -18.34 30.60 -13.76
CA GLU A 59 -19.71 30.85 -14.24
C GLU A 59 -20.45 31.79 -13.27
N ASP A 60 -21.19 32.76 -13.83
CA ASP A 60 -22.09 33.67 -13.09
C ASP A 60 -21.48 34.62 -12.02
N ASP A 61 -20.32 35.25 -12.29
CA ASP A 61 -19.68 36.25 -11.40
C ASP A 61 -19.47 35.74 -9.94
N ALA A 62 -19.52 34.43 -9.73
CA ALA A 62 -19.45 33.77 -8.43
C ALA A 62 -18.28 32.78 -8.41
N LEU A 63 -17.44 32.90 -7.39
CA LEU A 63 -16.37 31.93 -7.15
C LEU A 63 -16.97 30.69 -6.47
N VAL A 64 -17.19 29.62 -7.23
CA VAL A 64 -17.70 28.34 -6.71
C VAL A 64 -16.51 27.40 -6.48
N PHE A 65 -16.39 26.89 -5.24
CA PHE A 65 -15.43 25.85 -4.88
C PHE A 65 -16.09 24.49 -5.06
N ASN A 66 -15.75 23.77 -6.14
CA ASN A 66 -16.10 22.36 -6.23
C ASN A 66 -15.04 21.55 -5.51
N HIS A 67 -15.48 20.82 -4.46
CA HIS A 67 -14.64 19.81 -3.83
C HIS A 67 -14.45 18.65 -4.81
N VAL A 68 -13.24 18.51 -5.33
CA VAL A 68 -12.84 17.40 -6.18
C VAL A 68 -11.81 16.62 -5.39
N ASN A 69 -12.23 15.64 -4.59
CA ASN A 69 -11.25 14.75 -3.97
C ASN A 69 -10.57 13.95 -5.10
N HIS A 70 -9.37 14.40 -5.51
CA HIS A 70 -8.69 13.88 -6.68
C HIS A 70 -8.36 12.37 -6.52
N SER A 71 -8.24 11.92 -5.27
CA SER A 71 -7.93 10.55 -4.88
C SER A 71 -9.14 9.73 -4.46
N ALA A 72 -10.38 10.26 -4.49
CA ALA A 72 -11.55 9.55 -3.96
C ALA A 72 -11.74 8.15 -4.58
N ASP A 73 -11.61 8.04 -5.90
CA ASP A 73 -11.72 6.76 -6.60
C ASP A 73 -10.55 5.82 -6.25
N ALA A 74 -9.35 6.38 -6.08
CA ALA A 74 -8.17 5.61 -5.70
C ALA A 74 -8.25 5.11 -4.24
N ASP A 75 -8.75 5.94 -3.34
CA ASP A 75 -8.99 5.62 -1.93
C ASP A 75 -10.07 4.54 -1.80
N LEU A 76 -11.19 4.69 -2.53
CA LEU A 76 -12.24 3.67 -2.60
C LEU A 76 -11.69 2.35 -3.17
N ASN A 77 -10.87 2.43 -4.22
CA ASN A 77 -10.24 1.26 -4.81
C ASN A 77 -9.27 0.57 -3.83
N LEU A 78 -8.47 1.32 -3.08
CA LEU A 78 -7.61 0.77 -2.02
C LEU A 78 -8.43 0.10 -0.92
N ILE A 79 -9.47 0.76 -0.39
CA ILE A 79 -10.34 0.24 0.68
C ILE A 79 -11.08 -1.02 0.22
N ALA A 80 -11.60 -1.04 -1.01
CA ALA A 80 -12.32 -2.18 -1.56
C ALA A 80 -11.44 -3.43 -1.67
N HIS A 81 -10.15 -3.26 -1.95
CA HIS A 81 -9.19 -4.36 -2.08
C HIS A 81 -8.48 -4.74 -0.77
N ALA A 82 -8.50 -3.85 0.24
CA ALA A 82 -7.81 -4.05 1.50
C ALA A 82 -8.08 -5.40 2.18
N PRO A 83 -9.32 -5.94 2.25
CA PRO A 83 -9.57 -7.22 2.90
C PRO A 83 -8.82 -8.39 2.26
N GLU A 84 -8.71 -8.40 0.94
CA GLU A 84 -8.03 -9.48 0.23
C GLU A 84 -6.52 -9.25 0.16
N ASP A 85 -6.10 -8.00 -0.04
CA ASP A 85 -4.68 -7.62 -0.01
C ASP A 85 -4.05 -7.95 1.35
N ILE A 86 -4.73 -7.66 2.47
CA ILE A 86 -4.24 -8.00 3.81
C ILE A 86 -4.10 -9.52 3.99
N LYS A 87 -5.10 -10.31 3.54
CA LYS A 87 -5.00 -11.77 3.63
C LYS A 87 -3.83 -12.31 2.82
N ASN A 88 -3.66 -11.82 1.60
CA ASN A 88 -2.57 -12.22 0.72
C ASN A 88 -1.21 -11.88 1.35
N LEU A 89 -1.07 -10.68 1.91
CA LEU A 89 0.15 -10.27 2.62
C LEU A 89 0.43 -11.14 3.85
N LEU A 90 -0.60 -11.49 4.64
CA LEU A 90 -0.44 -12.36 5.81
C LEU A 90 -0.04 -13.78 5.41
N ASN A 91 -0.66 -14.34 4.37
CA ASN A 91 -0.28 -15.65 3.83
C ASN A 91 1.17 -15.66 3.33
N GLU A 92 1.62 -14.57 2.71
CA GLU A 92 3.00 -14.41 2.26
C GLU A 92 3.98 -14.35 3.44
N VAL A 93 3.62 -13.66 4.53
CA VAL A 93 4.41 -13.66 5.77
C VAL A 93 4.52 -15.08 6.35
N ASP A 94 3.43 -15.84 6.37
CA ASP A 94 3.44 -17.23 6.84
C ASP A 94 4.34 -18.12 5.97
N ARG A 95 4.26 -17.98 4.64
CA ARG A 95 5.15 -18.67 3.69
C ARG A 95 6.63 -18.36 3.95
N LEU A 96 6.96 -17.08 4.11
CA LEU A 96 8.34 -16.64 4.38
C LEU A 96 8.86 -17.15 5.74
N ASN A 97 7.99 -17.18 6.75
CA ASN A 97 8.34 -17.75 8.05
C ASN A 97 8.59 -19.26 7.98
N ASP A 98 7.81 -19.99 7.18
CA ASP A 98 8.03 -21.41 6.94
C ASP A 98 9.37 -21.68 6.23
N ALA A 99 9.69 -20.90 5.19
CA ALA A 99 10.97 -20.98 4.49
C ALA A 99 12.16 -20.68 5.42
N LEU A 100 12.05 -19.65 6.27
CA LEU A 100 13.09 -19.31 7.25
C LEU A 100 13.29 -20.42 8.28
N ARG A 101 12.21 -21.06 8.72
CA ARG A 101 12.27 -22.19 9.65
C ARG A 101 12.96 -23.40 9.01
N GLU A 102 12.68 -23.68 7.74
CA GLU A 102 13.35 -24.76 7.00
C GLU A 102 14.85 -24.50 6.87
N ILE A 103 15.26 -23.29 6.51
CA ILE A 103 16.67 -22.90 6.45
C ILE A 103 17.36 -23.11 7.81
N SER A 104 16.68 -22.70 8.89
CA SER A 104 17.21 -22.83 10.25
C SER A 104 17.40 -24.29 10.67
N GLN A 105 16.44 -25.16 10.35
CA GLN A 105 16.55 -26.60 10.61
C GLN A 105 17.70 -27.23 9.83
N ARG A 106 17.85 -26.89 8.54
CA ARG A 106 18.95 -27.41 7.71
C ARG A 106 20.32 -26.92 8.18
N LEU A 107 20.41 -25.74 8.79
CA LEU A 107 21.65 -25.24 9.42
C LEU A 107 22.09 -26.10 10.61
N GLU A 108 21.13 -26.64 11.38
CA GLU A 108 21.42 -27.49 12.54
C GLU A 108 21.78 -28.94 12.14
N GLU A 109 21.22 -29.44 11.04
CA GLU A 109 21.40 -30.83 10.60
C GLU A 109 22.65 -31.07 9.74
N VAL A 110 23.25 -30.01 9.16
CA VAL A 110 24.23 -30.13 8.07
C VAL A 110 25.48 -29.31 8.37
N GLY A 111 26.67 -29.88 8.11
CA GLY A 111 27.94 -29.13 8.21
C GLY A 111 28.02 -27.96 7.22
N PRO A 112 28.85 -26.93 7.48
CA PRO A 112 28.80 -25.64 6.78
C PRO A 112 29.01 -25.70 5.26
N GLU A 113 29.66 -26.74 4.72
CA GLU A 113 29.85 -26.92 3.26
C GLU A 113 28.59 -27.42 2.55
N GLU A 114 27.86 -28.40 3.11
CA GLU A 114 26.63 -28.95 2.50
C GLU A 114 25.40 -28.05 2.80
N PHE A 115 25.54 -27.10 3.73
CA PHE A 115 24.54 -26.07 4.02
C PHE A 115 24.33 -25.09 2.85
N VAL A 116 25.40 -24.66 2.17
CA VAL A 116 25.33 -23.67 1.08
C VAL A 116 24.46 -24.18 -0.07
N ASP A 117 24.66 -25.42 -0.50
CA ASP A 117 23.88 -26.04 -1.58
C ASP A 117 22.40 -26.17 -1.22
N LYS A 118 22.10 -26.51 0.05
CA LYS A 118 20.72 -26.66 0.52
C LYS A 118 19.98 -25.33 0.69
N VAL A 119 20.68 -24.26 1.08
CA VAL A 119 20.11 -22.91 1.12
C VAL A 119 19.86 -22.38 -0.28
N GLN A 120 20.78 -22.65 -1.22
CA GLN A 120 20.61 -22.23 -2.61
C GLN A 120 19.32 -22.82 -3.22
N ILE A 121 19.05 -24.11 -3.00
CA ILE A 121 17.81 -24.76 -3.49
C ILE A 121 16.56 -24.06 -2.93
N ILE A 122 16.52 -23.74 -1.63
CA ILE A 122 15.37 -23.07 -1.02
C ILE A 122 15.23 -21.65 -1.59
N LEU A 123 16.33 -20.92 -1.76
CA LEU A 123 16.29 -19.57 -2.34
C LEU A 123 15.81 -19.59 -3.80
N GLU A 124 16.23 -20.57 -4.59
CA GLU A 124 15.80 -20.77 -5.98
C GLU A 124 14.31 -21.15 -6.08
N ASP A 125 13.79 -21.93 -5.13
CA ASP A 125 12.35 -22.24 -5.05
C ASP A 125 11.49 -21.06 -4.56
N ASN A 126 12.11 -20.01 -4.00
CA ASN A 126 11.44 -18.86 -3.39
C ASN A 126 11.61 -17.53 -4.16
N LEU A 127 12.40 -17.50 -5.24
CA LEU A 127 12.62 -16.36 -6.14
C LEU A 127 11.73 -16.45 -7.38
#